data_AF-A0A812TD59-F1
#
_entry.id   AF-A0A812TD59-F1
#
_cell.length_a   1.000
_cell.length_b   1.000
_cell.length_c   1.000
_cell.angle_alpha   90.00
_cell.angle_beta   90.00
_cell.angle_gamma   90.00
#
_symmetry.space_group_name_H-M   'P 1'
#
loop_
_entity.id
_entity.type
_entity.pdbx_description
1 polymer ?
#
loop_
_entity_poly.entity_id
_entity_poly.type
_entity_poly.pdbx_seq_one_letter_code
_entity_poly.pdbx_strand_id
1 'polypeptide(L)'
;VTKARISSLGEEHEEVRRAQDKVVHRIVSPQVLQKIESSEDTVTQEMFVRMIWPKIRSFDLKYVLGCFRRFFAQEALSRILSSVTKAHKAGQRAEVGMSAGDLRWVFDVLDEDDDGTLSVREMVQLGALEVEDAVLLTEHLDKDEEGEVSLKELMSLVGGFVGDDFSDSLKGMYASSSMVPKELWQSKSMR
;
A
#
# COMPACT_ATOMS: atom_id res chain seq x y z
N VAL A 1 -9.50 31.86 -18.52
CA VAL A 1 -8.46 30.96 -17.97
C VAL A 1 -9.07 29.72 -17.30
N THR A 2 -10.14 29.86 -16.50
CA THR A 2 -10.83 28.73 -15.83
C THR A 2 -11.51 27.73 -16.78
N LYS A 3 -12.20 28.19 -17.83
CA LYS A 3 -12.90 27.29 -18.77
C LYS A 3 -11.97 26.40 -19.61
N ALA A 4 -10.76 26.90 -19.92
CA ALA A 4 -9.74 26.14 -20.65
C ALA A 4 -9.09 25.06 -19.77
N ARG A 5 -8.83 25.36 -18.48
CA ARG A 5 -8.32 24.36 -17.51
C ARG A 5 -9.33 23.25 -17.22
N ILE A 6 -10.62 23.57 -17.17
CA ILE A 6 -11.68 22.55 -16.97
C ILE A 6 -11.80 21.65 -18.20
N SER A 7 -11.66 22.20 -19.42
CA SER A 7 -11.69 21.41 -20.65
C SER A 7 -10.47 20.50 -20.79
N SER A 8 -9.27 20.99 -20.43
CA SER A 8 -8.05 20.17 -20.47
C SER A 8 -8.07 19.04 -19.45
N LEU A 9 -8.61 19.28 -18.25
CA LEU A 9 -8.83 18.24 -17.23
C LEU A 9 -9.80 17.14 -17.72
N GLY A 10 -10.80 17.50 -18.52
CA GLY A 10 -11.74 16.53 -19.10
C GLY A 10 -11.10 15.63 -20.17
N GLU A 11 -10.23 16.19 -21.00
CA GLU A 11 -9.49 15.44 -22.04
C GLU A 11 -8.45 14.49 -21.43
N GLU A 12 -7.69 14.96 -20.43
CA GLU A 12 -6.75 14.12 -19.66
C GLU A 12 -7.46 12.91 -19.03
N HIS A 13 -8.66 13.11 -18.50
CA HIS A 13 -9.45 12.05 -17.87
C HIS A 13 -9.95 10.99 -18.88
N GLU A 14 -10.24 11.39 -20.12
CA GLU A 14 -10.66 10.47 -21.19
C GLU A 14 -9.49 9.62 -21.70
N GLU A 15 -8.30 10.22 -21.84
CA GLU A 15 -7.09 9.48 -22.22
C GLU A 15 -6.69 8.45 -21.14
N VAL A 16 -6.74 8.85 -19.87
CA VAL A 16 -6.49 7.95 -18.74
C VAL A 16 -7.49 6.79 -18.74
N ARG A 17 -8.78 7.08 -18.93
CA ARG A 17 -9.82 6.03 -19.01
C ARG A 17 -9.55 5.05 -20.16
N ARG A 18 -9.23 5.56 -21.35
CA ARG A 18 -8.87 4.69 -22.50
C ARG A 18 -7.62 3.86 -22.25
N ALA A 19 -6.64 4.41 -21.54
CA ALA A 19 -5.45 3.66 -21.14
C ALA A 19 -5.83 2.55 -20.16
N GLN A 20 -6.63 2.85 -19.12
CA GLN A 20 -7.15 1.87 -18.17
C GLN A 20 -7.90 0.73 -18.87
N ASP A 21 -8.82 1.05 -19.79
CA ASP A 21 -9.58 0.04 -20.54
C ASP A 21 -8.68 -0.89 -21.34
N LYS A 22 -7.62 -0.36 -21.96
CA LYS A 22 -6.63 -1.17 -22.68
C LYS A 22 -5.86 -2.09 -21.74
N VAL A 23 -5.50 -1.62 -20.54
CA VAL A 23 -4.81 -2.44 -19.54
C VAL A 23 -5.74 -3.55 -19.05
N VAL A 24 -6.98 -3.22 -18.69
CA VAL A 24 -7.98 -4.21 -18.24
C VAL A 24 -8.20 -5.26 -19.33
N HIS A 25 -8.47 -4.82 -20.56
CA HIS A 25 -8.65 -5.72 -21.71
C HIS A 25 -7.44 -6.64 -21.92
N ARG A 26 -6.21 -6.15 -21.67
CA ARG A 26 -5.00 -6.95 -21.78
C ARG A 26 -4.88 -7.99 -20.66
N ILE A 27 -5.19 -7.60 -19.42
CA ILE A 27 -5.18 -8.49 -18.25
C ILE A 27 -6.17 -9.65 -18.44
N VAL A 28 -7.39 -9.34 -18.90
CA VAL A 28 -8.44 -10.36 -19.13
C VAL A 28 -8.28 -11.10 -20.46
N SER A 29 -7.20 -10.85 -21.21
CA SER A 29 -7.01 -11.53 -22.48
C SER A 29 -6.77 -13.04 -22.25
N PRO A 30 -7.35 -13.93 -23.07
CA PRO A 30 -7.20 -15.38 -22.90
C PRO A 30 -5.73 -15.84 -22.85
N GLN A 31 -4.85 -15.12 -23.55
CA GLN A 31 -3.42 -15.40 -23.56
C GLN A 31 -2.74 -15.18 -22.19
N VAL A 32 -3.15 -14.14 -21.45
CA VAL A 32 -2.61 -13.86 -20.12
C VAL A 32 -3.19 -14.84 -19.11
N LEU A 33 -4.51 -15.08 -19.17
CA LEU A 33 -5.18 -16.04 -18.29
C LEU A 33 -4.61 -17.46 -18.45
N GLN A 34 -4.44 -17.93 -19.67
CA GLN A 34 -3.84 -19.25 -19.94
C GLN A 34 -2.40 -19.36 -19.40
N LYS A 35 -1.60 -18.29 -19.47
CA LYS A 35 -0.24 -18.27 -18.89
C LYS A 35 -0.25 -18.35 -17.37
N ILE A 36 -1.22 -17.70 -16.72
CA ILE A 36 -1.39 -17.78 -15.28
C ILE A 36 -1.84 -19.20 -14.88
N GLU A 37 -2.81 -19.76 -15.60
CA GLU A 37 -3.33 -21.12 -15.33
C GLU A 37 -2.31 -22.23 -15.60
N SER A 38 -1.42 -22.04 -16.57
CA SER A 38 -0.35 -22.99 -16.89
C SER A 38 0.90 -22.82 -16.03
N SER A 39 0.95 -21.83 -15.14
CA SER A 39 2.05 -21.68 -14.20
C SER A 39 1.86 -22.66 -13.04
N GLU A 40 2.77 -23.64 -12.92
CA GLU A 40 2.76 -24.62 -11.82
C GLU A 40 3.13 -23.98 -10.46
N ASP A 41 3.88 -22.87 -10.51
CA ASP A 41 4.39 -22.15 -9.35
C ASP A 41 3.57 -20.89 -9.01
N THR A 42 3.81 -20.37 -7.80
CA THR A 42 3.24 -19.10 -7.34
C THR A 42 3.68 -17.96 -8.26
N VAL A 43 2.73 -17.34 -8.97
CA VAL A 43 3.01 -16.23 -9.88
C VAL A 43 3.39 -14.99 -9.08
N THR A 44 4.66 -14.58 -9.16
CA THR A 44 5.11 -13.34 -8.53
C THR A 44 4.55 -12.09 -9.25
N GLN A 45 4.50 -10.95 -8.56
CA GLN A 45 4.06 -9.68 -9.15
C GLN A 45 4.89 -9.30 -10.39
N GLU A 46 6.21 -9.56 -10.36
CA GLU A 46 7.08 -9.31 -11.51
C GLU A 46 6.72 -10.18 -12.72
N MET A 47 6.50 -11.47 -12.49
CA MET A 47 6.08 -12.39 -13.54
C MET A 47 4.74 -11.95 -14.13
N PHE A 48 3.77 -11.59 -13.30
CA PHE A 48 2.47 -11.10 -13.73
C PHE A 48 2.59 -9.85 -14.62
N VAL A 49 3.36 -8.84 -14.22
CA VAL A 49 3.61 -7.63 -15.05
C VAL A 49 4.24 -8.00 -16.39
N ARG A 50 5.23 -8.90 -16.41
CA ARG A 50 5.88 -9.35 -17.64
C ARG A 50 4.96 -10.21 -18.52
N MET A 51 3.97 -10.89 -17.95
CA MET A 51 2.96 -11.61 -18.74
C MET A 51 2.05 -10.64 -19.49
N ILE A 52 1.64 -9.54 -18.85
CA ILE A 52 0.80 -8.49 -19.46
C ILE A 52 1.60 -7.68 -20.50
N TRP A 53 2.82 -7.26 -20.13
CA TRP A 53 3.72 -6.47 -20.96
C TRP A 53 5.10 -7.14 -21.13
N PRO A 54 5.23 -8.12 -22.04
CA PRO A 54 6.49 -8.88 -22.22
C PRO A 54 7.71 -8.05 -22.62
N LYS A 55 7.49 -6.83 -23.15
CA LYS A 55 8.53 -5.91 -23.62
C LYS A 55 8.74 -4.72 -22.68
N ILE A 56 8.24 -4.77 -21.45
CA ILE A 56 8.43 -3.70 -20.47
C ILE A 56 9.92 -3.54 -20.15
N ARG A 57 10.41 -2.29 -20.14
CA ARG A 57 11.81 -2.02 -19.75
C ARG A 57 11.97 -2.18 -18.25
N SER A 58 13.17 -2.52 -17.79
CA SER A 58 13.44 -2.71 -16.36
C SER A 58 13.12 -1.49 -15.50
N PHE A 59 13.33 -0.28 -16.03
CA PHE A 59 12.97 0.97 -15.35
C PHE A 59 11.45 1.09 -15.17
N ASP A 60 10.69 0.91 -16.26
CA ASP A 60 9.23 0.99 -16.23
C ASP A 60 8.62 -0.14 -15.37
N LEU A 61 9.23 -1.33 -15.37
CA LEU A 61 8.85 -2.45 -14.53
C LEU A 61 8.93 -2.11 -13.04
N LYS A 62 10.03 -1.50 -12.60
CA LYS A 62 10.18 -1.06 -11.19
C LYS A 62 9.10 -0.05 -10.82
N TYR A 63 8.80 0.89 -11.71
CA TYR A 63 7.74 1.87 -11.50
C TYR A 63 6.37 1.21 -11.35
N VAL A 64 6.00 0.32 -12.28
CA VAL A 64 4.72 -0.42 -12.23
C VAL A 64 4.61 -1.28 -10.97
N LEU A 65 5.69 -1.96 -10.57
CA LEU A 65 5.73 -2.71 -9.31
C LEU A 65 5.56 -1.79 -8.10
N GLY A 66 6.17 -0.60 -8.10
CA GLY A 66 5.95 0.41 -7.07
C GLY A 66 4.48 0.83 -6.99
N CYS A 67 3.84 1.08 -8.14
CA CYS A 67 2.41 1.38 -8.20
C CYS A 67 1.54 0.24 -7.65
N PHE A 68 1.86 -1.02 -7.97
CA PHE A 68 1.14 -2.16 -7.42
C PHE A 68 1.30 -2.29 -5.91
N ARG A 69 2.52 -2.15 -5.39
CA ARG A 69 2.76 -2.16 -3.94
C ARG A 69 1.93 -1.10 -3.25
N ARG A 70 1.96 0.14 -3.75
CA ARG A 70 1.16 1.23 -3.21
C ARG A 70 -0.33 0.92 -3.27
N PHE A 71 -0.84 0.45 -4.40
CA PHE A 71 -2.26 0.09 -4.54
C PHE A 71 -2.69 -1.02 -3.57
N PHE A 72 -1.88 -2.07 -3.40
CA PHE A 72 -2.18 -3.13 -2.44
C PHE A 72 -2.12 -2.64 -0.98
N ALA A 73 -1.20 -1.73 -0.67
CA ALA A 73 -1.15 -1.09 0.65
C ALA A 73 -2.38 -0.20 0.90
N GLN A 74 -2.83 0.56 -0.09
CA GLN A 74 -4.09 1.33 -0.03
C GLN A 74 -5.30 0.44 0.20
N GLU A 75 -5.43 -0.65 -0.56
CA GLU A 75 -6.52 -1.62 -0.41
C GLU A 75 -6.49 -2.30 0.97
N ALA A 76 -5.30 -2.64 1.47
CA ALA A 76 -5.14 -3.18 2.81
C ALA A 76 -5.54 -2.17 3.89
N LEU A 77 -5.11 -0.91 3.76
CA LEU A 77 -5.48 0.17 4.68
C LEU A 77 -6.99 0.43 4.68
N SER A 78 -7.63 0.42 3.51
CA SER A 78 -9.09 0.53 3.38
C SER A 78 -9.84 -0.62 4.07
N ARG A 79 -9.29 -1.84 4.02
CA ARG A 79 -9.85 -2.98 4.77
C ARG A 79 -9.68 -2.82 6.28
N ILE A 80 -8.52 -2.35 6.73
CA ILE A 80 -8.25 -2.05 8.14
C ILE A 80 -9.27 -1.01 8.64
N LEU A 81 -9.41 0.10 7.92
CA LEU A 81 -10.39 1.14 8.20
C LEU A 81 -11.82 0.58 8.25
N SER A 82 -12.21 -0.23 7.27
CA SER A 82 -13.53 -0.86 7.25
C SER A 82 -13.78 -1.74 8.48
N SER A 83 -12.77 -2.46 8.96
CA SER A 83 -12.84 -3.23 10.20
C SER A 83 -12.91 -2.34 11.43
N VAL A 84 -12.10 -1.28 11.50
CA VAL A 84 -12.10 -0.30 12.59
C VAL A 84 -13.46 0.40 12.71
N THR A 85 -14.01 0.88 11.60
CA THR A 85 -15.32 1.55 11.58
C THR A 85 -16.46 0.63 12.01
N LYS A 86 -16.42 -0.66 11.64
CA LYS A 86 -17.39 -1.66 12.10
C LYS A 86 -17.26 -1.91 13.60
N ALA A 87 -16.04 -2.06 14.09
CA ALA A 87 -15.76 -2.32 15.50
C ALA A 87 -16.16 -1.12 16.39
N HIS A 88 -15.84 0.10 15.95
CA HIS A 88 -16.25 1.34 16.61
C HIS A 88 -17.78 1.44 16.75
N LYS A 89 -18.54 1.16 15.67
CA LYS A 89 -20.02 1.13 15.71
C LYS A 89 -20.59 0.04 16.63
N ALA A 90 -19.88 -1.07 16.77
CA ALA A 90 -20.28 -2.19 17.62
C ALA A 90 -19.82 -2.06 19.08
N GLY A 91 -18.98 -1.07 19.41
CA GLY A 91 -18.31 -0.97 20.70
C GLY A 91 -17.36 -2.14 20.99
N GLN A 92 -16.82 -2.76 19.94
CA GLN A 92 -15.91 -3.90 20.01
C GLN A 92 -14.50 -3.50 19.59
N ARG A 93 -13.52 -4.34 19.90
CA ARG A 93 -12.15 -4.17 19.43
C ARG A 93 -12.06 -4.57 17.96
N ALA A 94 -11.40 -3.75 17.16
CA ALA A 94 -11.17 -4.06 15.75
C ALA A 94 -10.22 -5.25 15.63
N GLU A 95 -10.66 -6.27 14.87
CA GLU A 95 -9.85 -7.43 14.51
C GLU A 95 -9.70 -7.44 13.00
N VAL A 96 -8.44 -7.50 12.55
CA VAL A 96 -8.11 -7.53 11.13
C VAL A 96 -7.59 -8.92 10.80
N GLY A 97 -8.22 -9.59 9.84
CA GLY A 97 -7.81 -10.91 9.34
C GLY A 97 -6.54 -10.86 8.47
N MET A 98 -5.52 -10.12 8.88
CA MET A 98 -4.23 -9.98 8.21
C MET A 98 -3.12 -10.52 9.11
N SER A 99 -2.02 -10.99 8.53
CA SER A 99 -0.86 -11.36 9.34
C SER A 99 -0.10 -10.12 9.78
N ALA A 100 0.69 -10.23 10.85
CA ALA A 100 1.55 -9.13 11.27
C ALA A 100 2.66 -8.80 10.24
N GLY A 101 3.06 -9.78 9.44
CA GLY A 101 3.96 -9.56 8.29
C GLY A 101 3.30 -8.71 7.21
N ASP A 102 2.01 -8.93 6.93
CA ASP A 102 1.27 -8.13 5.96
C ASP A 102 1.08 -6.69 6.45
N LEU A 103 0.75 -6.49 7.73
CA LEU A 103 0.65 -5.15 8.31
C LEU A 103 1.97 -4.39 8.24
N ARG A 104 3.09 -5.04 8.58
CA ARG A 104 4.42 -4.45 8.45
C ARG A 104 4.72 -4.06 7.01
N TRP A 105 4.40 -4.95 6.07
CA TRP A 105 4.59 -4.65 4.66
C TRP A 105 3.74 -3.46 4.18
N VAL A 106 2.49 -3.33 4.66
CA VAL A 106 1.65 -2.16 4.39
C VAL A 106 2.29 -0.90 4.96
N PHE A 107 2.78 -0.97 6.20
CA PHE A 107 3.44 0.12 6.89
C PHE A 107 4.68 0.60 6.11
N ASP A 108 5.61 -0.31 5.79
CA ASP A 108 6.85 -0.01 5.04
C ASP A 108 6.60 0.58 3.63
N VAL A 109 5.38 0.43 3.09
CA VAL A 109 4.99 0.99 1.78
C VAL A 109 4.35 2.37 1.91
N LEU A 110 3.72 2.67 3.05
CA LEU A 110 3.00 3.91 3.30
C LEU A 110 3.83 4.94 4.07
N ASP A 111 4.72 4.49 4.95
CA ASP A 111 5.73 5.29 5.64
C ASP A 111 6.79 5.73 4.60
N GLU A 112 6.64 6.96 4.10
CA GLU A 112 7.48 7.48 3.00
C GLU A 112 8.78 8.08 3.52
N ASP A 113 8.77 8.63 4.74
CA ASP A 113 9.94 9.24 5.36
C ASP A 113 10.74 8.31 6.29
N ASP A 114 10.28 7.07 6.48
CA ASP A 114 10.85 6.05 7.37
C ASP A 114 10.97 6.52 8.82
N ASP A 115 10.05 7.37 9.26
CA ASP A 115 10.05 7.85 10.64
C ASP A 115 9.57 6.78 11.64
N GLY A 116 8.98 5.68 11.13
CA GLY A 116 8.48 4.57 11.94
C GLY A 116 7.07 4.82 12.48
N THR A 117 6.41 5.86 12.01
CA THR A 117 5.04 6.27 12.29
C THR A 117 4.25 6.45 10.98
N LEU A 118 2.92 6.46 11.07
CA LEU A 118 2.06 6.83 9.94
C LEU A 118 1.31 8.08 10.32
N SER A 119 1.65 9.17 9.66
CA SER A 119 0.97 10.44 9.82
C SER A 119 -0.37 10.43 9.07
N VAL A 120 -1.33 11.26 9.51
CA VAL A 120 -2.59 11.50 8.78
C VAL A 120 -2.32 11.89 7.32
N ARG A 121 -1.23 12.65 7.08
CA ARG A 121 -0.84 13.07 5.75
C ARG A 121 -0.48 11.89 4.85
N GLU A 122 0.27 10.91 5.35
CA GLU A 122 0.66 9.74 4.57
C GLU A 122 -0.52 8.81 4.31
N MET A 123 -1.40 8.64 5.31
CA MET A 123 -2.65 7.89 5.12
C MET A 123 -3.54 8.51 4.02
N VAL A 124 -3.57 9.84 3.93
CA VAL A 124 -4.35 10.54 2.89
C VAL A 124 -3.62 10.53 1.54
N GLN A 125 -2.34 10.90 1.49
CA GLN A 125 -1.60 11.06 0.24
C GLN A 125 -1.19 9.72 -0.39
N LEU A 126 -0.78 8.76 0.43
CA LEU A 126 -0.24 7.47 -0.01
C LEU A 126 -1.24 6.35 0.22
N GLY A 127 -1.97 6.39 1.33
CA GLY A 127 -3.05 5.45 1.66
C GLY A 127 -4.37 5.74 0.92
N ALA A 128 -4.47 6.89 0.25
CA ALA A 128 -5.66 7.33 -0.50
C ALA A 128 -6.95 7.33 0.35
N LEU A 129 -6.82 7.55 1.66
CA LEU A 129 -7.96 7.74 2.56
C LEU A 129 -8.49 9.17 2.47
N GLU A 130 -9.79 9.33 2.78
CA GLU A 130 -10.33 10.65 3.09
C GLU A 130 -9.75 11.15 4.42
N VAL A 131 -9.72 12.47 4.61
CA VAL A 131 -9.10 13.06 5.81
C VAL A 131 -9.83 12.62 7.07
N GLU A 132 -11.16 12.57 7.00
CA GLU A 132 -12.04 12.15 8.08
C GLU A 132 -11.79 10.69 8.48
N ASP A 133 -11.56 9.82 7.48
CA ASP A 133 -11.26 8.41 7.68
C ASP A 133 -9.86 8.20 8.29
N ALA A 134 -8.87 8.96 7.83
CA ALA A 134 -7.52 8.92 8.38
C ALA A 134 -7.48 9.42 9.84
N VAL A 135 -8.25 10.47 10.16
CA VAL A 135 -8.40 10.96 11.53
C VAL A 135 -9.09 9.92 12.40
N LEU A 136 -10.20 9.33 11.94
CA LEU A 136 -10.90 8.26 12.68
C LEU A 136 -9.99 7.06 12.95
N LEU A 137 -9.17 6.68 11.95
CA LEU A 137 -8.21 5.59 12.10
C LEU A 137 -7.16 5.92 13.16
N THR A 138 -6.64 7.16 13.13
CA THR A 138 -5.65 7.65 14.09
C THR A 138 -6.24 7.65 15.49
N GLU A 139 -7.40 8.28 15.71
CA GLU A 139 -8.08 8.33 17.01
C GLU A 139 -8.39 6.94 17.62
N HIS A 140 -8.55 5.92 16.78
CA HIS A 140 -8.84 4.56 17.26
C HIS A 140 -7.58 3.74 17.57
N LEU A 141 -6.44 4.06 16.95
CA LEU A 141 -5.21 3.30 17.04
C LEU A 141 -4.16 3.96 17.93
N ASP A 142 -4.07 5.28 17.86
CA ASP A 142 -3.19 6.14 18.65
C ASP A 142 -3.61 6.08 20.13
N LYS A 143 -2.80 5.38 20.92
CA LYS A 143 -3.02 5.20 22.36
C LYS A 143 -2.10 6.06 23.20
N ASP A 144 -0.99 6.53 22.64
CA ASP A 144 -0.05 7.41 23.30
C ASP A 144 -0.36 8.90 23.08
N GLU A 145 -1.39 9.21 22.29
CA GLU A 145 -1.86 10.56 21.96
C GLU A 145 -0.78 11.41 21.27
N GLU A 146 0.12 10.75 20.51
CA GLU A 146 1.19 11.41 19.75
C GLU A 146 0.68 12.04 18.44
N GLY A 147 -0.52 11.67 17.99
CA GLY A 147 -1.17 12.19 16.79
C GLY A 147 -0.79 11.45 15.50
N GLU A 148 -0.03 10.36 15.63
CA GLU A 148 0.47 9.51 14.55
C GLU A 148 0.33 8.04 14.94
N VAL A 149 0.23 7.13 13.96
CA VAL A 149 0.02 5.70 14.25
C VAL A 149 1.33 4.95 14.10
N SER A 150 1.88 4.46 15.21
CA SER A 150 3.06 3.61 15.19
C SER A 150 2.75 2.21 14.67
N LEU A 151 3.77 1.52 14.15
CA LEU A 151 3.62 0.12 13.72
C LEU A 151 3.12 -0.80 14.86
N LYS A 152 3.50 -0.51 16.10
CA LYS A 152 3.06 -1.31 17.27
C LYS A 152 1.56 -1.18 17.50
N GLU A 153 1.02 0.02 17.33
CA GLU A 153 -0.41 0.30 17.48
C GLU A 153 -1.22 -0.35 16.36
N LEU A 154 -0.72 -0.26 15.12
CA LEU A 154 -1.29 -0.97 13.98
C LEU A 154 -1.29 -2.49 14.20
N MET A 155 -0.19 -3.06 14.70
CA MET A 155 -0.08 -4.49 15.01
C MET A 155 -1.01 -4.95 16.13
N SER A 156 -1.46 -4.04 17.01
CA SER A 156 -2.41 -4.35 18.08
C SER A 156 -3.80 -4.77 17.58
N LEU A 157 -4.07 -4.60 16.27
CA LEU A 157 -5.28 -5.03 15.55
C LEU A 157 -5.28 -6.49 15.10
N VAL A 158 -4.10 -7.09 14.88
CA VAL A 158 -3.96 -8.47 14.39
C VAL A 158 -3.95 -9.47 15.53
N GLY A 159 -3.55 -9.03 16.72
CA GLY A 159 -3.56 -9.86 17.90
C GLY A 159 -4.18 -9.13 19.07
N GLY A 160 -5.41 -9.51 19.43
CA GLY A 160 -5.81 -9.57 20.84
C GLY A 160 -4.93 -10.52 21.69
N PHE A 161 -3.73 -10.88 21.22
CA PHE A 161 -2.87 -11.97 21.67
C PHE A 161 -1.37 -11.71 21.48
N VAL A 162 -0.93 -10.46 21.37
CA VAL A 162 0.51 -10.19 21.27
C VAL A 162 1.08 -10.02 22.68
N GLY A 163 1.40 -11.15 23.32
CA GLY A 163 2.34 -11.15 24.44
C GLY A 163 3.73 -10.69 23.97
N ASP A 164 4.53 -10.19 24.90
CA ASP A 164 5.85 -9.57 24.69
C ASP A 164 6.79 -10.37 23.75
N ASP A 165 6.63 -11.70 23.67
CA ASP A 165 7.43 -12.61 22.85
C ASP A 165 7.38 -12.34 21.33
N PHE A 166 6.27 -11.84 20.79
CA PHE A 166 6.19 -11.47 19.37
C PHE A 166 6.93 -10.15 19.09
N SER A 167 6.88 -9.21 20.05
CA SER A 167 7.62 -7.94 19.95
C SER A 167 9.13 -8.17 19.99
N ASP A 168 9.60 -9.16 20.76
CA ASP A 168 11.01 -9.53 20.85
C ASP A 168 11.48 -10.35 19.64
N SER A 169 10.62 -11.19 19.05
CA SER A 169 10.90 -11.81 17.74
C SER A 169 11.01 -10.77 16.62
N LEU A 170 10.24 -9.69 16.71
CA LEU A 170 10.33 -8.56 15.78
C LEU A 170 11.63 -7.76 15.96
N LYS A 171 12.08 -7.46 17.20
CA LYS A 171 13.37 -6.79 17.46
C LYS A 171 14.55 -7.53 16.81
N GLY A 172 14.56 -8.86 16.84
CA GLY A 172 15.59 -9.67 16.19
C GLY A 172 15.63 -9.51 14.66
N MET A 173 14.47 -9.30 14.03
CA MET A 173 14.36 -9.03 12.59
C MET A 173 14.76 -7.60 12.23
N TYR A 174 14.44 -6.59 13.05
CA TYR A 174 14.88 -5.20 12.83
C TYR A 174 16.39 -5.03 12.92
N ALA A 175 17.07 -5.80 13.76
CA ALA A 175 18.54 -5.82 13.81
C ALA A 175 19.17 -6.39 12.52
N SER A 176 18.42 -7.18 11.74
CA SER A 176 18.95 -7.90 10.56
C SER A 176 18.62 -7.22 9.21
N SER A 177 17.66 -6.30 9.17
CA SER A 177 17.14 -5.72 7.92
C SER A 177 17.68 -4.31 7.60
N SER A 178 18.64 -3.79 8.36
CA SER A 178 19.27 -2.46 8.14
C SER A 178 20.23 -2.39 6.94
N MET A 179 20.20 -3.37 6.02
CA MET A 179 21.10 -3.44 4.86
C MET A 179 20.34 -3.50 3.53
N VAL A 180 19.59 -2.46 3.20
CA VAL A 180 19.45 -2.03 1.80
C VAL A 180 19.59 -0.51 1.76
N PRO A 181 20.75 0.03 1.38
CA PRO A 181 20.92 1.47 1.25
C PRO A 181 19.91 2.06 0.27
N LYS A 182 19.05 2.98 0.74
CA LYS A 182 18.12 3.78 -0.07
C LYS A 182 18.82 4.80 -1.01
N GLU A 183 20.17 4.82 -1.05
CA GLU A 183 20.99 5.72 -1.87
C GLU A 183 20.71 5.67 -3.38
N LEU A 184 19.97 4.68 -3.87
CA LEU A 184 19.61 4.55 -5.29
C LEU A 184 18.47 5.46 -5.76
N TRP A 185 17.76 6.15 -4.86
CA TRP A 185 16.64 7.03 -5.23
C TRP A 185 16.93 8.53 -5.12
N GLN A 186 18.02 8.96 -4.48
CA GLN A 186 18.31 10.39 -4.26
C GLN A 186 19.29 11.02 -5.27
N SER A 187 19.99 10.25 -6.10
CA SER A 187 20.92 10.83 -7.10
C SER A 187 20.26 11.10 -8.45
N LYS A 188 19.44 12.16 -8.52
CA LYS A 188 19.22 12.98 -9.74
C LYS A 188 18.40 14.24 -9.45
N SER A 189 18.89 15.09 -8.55
CA SER A 189 18.50 16.50 -8.54
C SER A 189 19.69 17.36 -8.12
N MET A 190 20.73 17.40 -8.95
CA MET A 190 21.65 18.53 -8.99
C MET A 190 22.17 18.66 -10.43
N ARG A 191 22.21 19.92 -10.87
CA ARG A 191 22.54 20.40 -12.21
C ARG A 191 24.00 20.12 -12.59
#